data_AF-A0A2S9FIM6-F1
#
_entry.id   AF-A0A2S9FIM6-F1
#
_cell.length_a   1.000
_cell.length_b   1.000
_cell.length_c   1.000
_cell.angle_alpha   90.00
_cell.angle_beta   90.00
_cell.angle_gamma   90.00
#
_symmetry.space_group_name_H-M   'P 1'
#
loop_
_entity.id
_entity.type
_entity.pdbx_description
1 polymer ?
#
loop_
_entity_poly.entity_id
_entity_poly.type
_entity_poly.pdbx_seq_one_letter_code
_entity_poly.pdbx_strand_id
1 'polypeptide(L)'
;LPPLPTLFVVADEFTLMLADHPEYADLFDYVARKGRSFRIHILFASQTLDVGRIKDIDKNTSYRIGLKVASPSVSRQIIGVEDAYHIESGREHKGVGFLVPAPGAQPIKFRSTYVDGIYEPPRVDKSIVVHAVPKPQLFNAGWVDPEPDTVIVDDGADVEVLPPRKLIATIGDQLAHYGPRAPQLWLPPLETAIPLHDLLERSGVG
;
A
#
# COMPACT_ATOMS: atom_id res chain seq x y z
N LEU A 1 -12.93 11.90 -26.12
CA LEU A 1 -12.51 10.60 -25.58
C LEU A 1 -12.34 10.74 -24.07
N PRO A 2 -12.76 9.77 -23.25
CA PRO A 2 -12.45 9.77 -21.83
C PRO A 2 -10.93 9.80 -21.61
N PRO A 3 -10.43 10.42 -20.52
CA PRO A 3 -9.00 10.52 -20.28
C PRO A 3 -8.39 9.12 -20.13
N LEU A 4 -7.33 8.84 -20.91
CA LEU A 4 -6.60 7.58 -20.80
C LEU A 4 -5.74 7.60 -19.51
N PRO A 5 -6.01 6.73 -18.53
CA PRO A 5 -5.25 6.70 -17.29
C PRO A 5 -3.84 6.17 -17.51
N THR A 6 -2.92 6.54 -16.62
CA THR A 6 -1.60 5.92 -16.52
C THR A 6 -1.76 4.52 -15.93
N LEU A 7 -1.16 3.51 -16.54
CA LEU A 7 -1.15 2.14 -16.04
C LEU A 7 0.14 1.91 -15.24
N PHE A 8 -0.01 1.47 -13.99
CA PHE A 8 1.10 1.04 -13.14
C PHE A 8 0.99 -0.45 -12.86
N VAL A 9 1.98 -1.22 -13.30
CA VAL A 9 2.05 -2.68 -13.17
C VAL A 9 3.10 -3.04 -12.14
N VAL A 10 2.73 -3.84 -11.14
CA VAL A 10 3.67 -4.40 -10.16
C VAL A 10 3.79 -5.89 -10.45
N ALA A 11 4.98 -6.33 -10.83
CA ALA A 11 5.30 -7.73 -11.08
C ALA A 11 6.16 -8.26 -9.93
N ASP A 12 5.52 -8.96 -9.00
CA ASP A 12 6.19 -9.60 -7.88
C ASP A 12 6.79 -10.96 -8.26
N GLU A 13 7.88 -11.33 -7.62
CA GLU A 13 8.70 -12.51 -7.93
C GLU A 13 8.95 -12.71 -9.44
N PHE A 14 9.21 -11.61 -10.16
CA PHE A 14 9.28 -11.66 -11.63
C PHE A 14 10.39 -12.57 -12.16
N THR A 15 11.44 -12.80 -11.36
CA THR A 15 12.54 -13.70 -11.73
C THR A 15 12.12 -15.16 -11.75
N LEU A 16 11.20 -15.56 -10.86
CA LEU A 16 10.59 -16.89 -10.87
C LEU A 16 9.71 -17.05 -12.11
N MET A 17 8.90 -16.03 -12.42
CA MET A 17 8.08 -16.03 -13.63
C MET A 17 8.93 -16.11 -14.91
N LEU A 18 10.08 -15.44 -14.97
CA LEU A 18 11.02 -15.57 -16.09
C LEU A 18 11.76 -16.90 -16.11
N ALA A 19 11.87 -17.61 -14.98
CA ALA A 19 12.42 -18.95 -14.93
C ALA A 19 11.47 -19.96 -15.60
N ASP A 20 10.18 -19.86 -15.28
CA ASP A 20 9.12 -20.73 -15.81
C ASP A 20 8.71 -20.36 -17.25
N HIS A 21 8.67 -19.06 -17.56
CA HIS A 21 8.26 -18.52 -18.86
C HIS A 21 9.30 -17.52 -19.41
N PRO A 22 10.43 -18.00 -19.96
CA PRO A 22 11.50 -17.15 -20.48
C PRO A 22 11.06 -16.20 -21.60
N GLU A 23 10.04 -16.57 -22.36
CA GLU A 23 9.45 -15.79 -23.46
C GLU A 23 8.94 -14.40 -23.03
N TYR A 24 8.64 -14.20 -21.74
CA TYR A 24 8.18 -12.91 -21.23
C TYR A 24 9.30 -11.88 -21.08
N ALA A 25 10.57 -12.26 -21.17
CA ALA A 25 11.70 -11.33 -21.10
C ALA A 25 11.61 -10.25 -22.19
N ASP A 26 11.29 -10.65 -23.43
CA ASP A 26 11.15 -9.74 -24.57
C ASP A 26 9.97 -8.78 -24.40
N LEU A 27 8.87 -9.25 -23.81
CA LEU A 27 7.71 -8.43 -23.48
C LEU A 27 8.08 -7.35 -22.46
N PHE A 28 8.78 -7.71 -21.38
CA PHE A 28 9.19 -6.75 -20.37
C PHE A 28 10.22 -5.75 -20.88
N ASP A 29 11.19 -6.17 -21.70
CA ASP A 29 12.11 -5.23 -22.35
C ASP A 29 11.33 -4.26 -23.25
N TYR A 30 10.40 -4.76 -24.05
CA TYR A 30 9.56 -3.93 -24.91
C TYR A 30 8.80 -2.88 -24.10
N VAL A 31 8.13 -3.28 -23.02
CA VAL A 31 7.35 -2.34 -22.19
C VAL A 31 8.26 -1.41 -21.39
N ALA A 32 9.39 -1.87 -20.85
CA ALA A 32 10.34 -1.00 -20.16
C ALA A 32 10.90 0.09 -21.09
N ARG A 33 11.18 -0.26 -22.35
CA ARG A 33 11.69 0.68 -23.37
C ARG A 33 10.62 1.63 -23.94
N LYS A 34 9.39 1.16 -24.17
CA LYS A 34 8.32 1.91 -24.87
C LYS A 34 7.20 2.42 -23.96
N GLY A 35 7.11 1.93 -22.73
CA GLY A 35 6.01 2.18 -21.80
C GLY A 35 5.80 3.66 -21.49
N ARG A 36 6.88 4.46 -21.44
CA ARG A 36 6.79 5.92 -21.23
C ARG A 36 5.90 6.62 -22.26
N SER A 37 5.95 6.22 -23.53
CA SER A 37 5.09 6.79 -24.59
C SER A 37 3.62 6.40 -24.44
N PHE A 38 3.36 5.24 -23.82
CA PHE A 38 2.01 4.72 -23.57
C PHE A 38 1.47 5.03 -22.16
N ARG A 39 2.22 5.78 -21.33
CA ARG A 39 1.93 5.98 -19.90
C ARG A 39 1.78 4.65 -19.13
N ILE A 40 2.60 3.67 -19.49
CA ILE A 40 2.72 2.40 -18.79
C ILE A 40 4.03 2.41 -18.00
N HIS A 41 3.94 2.18 -16.69
CA HIS A 41 5.06 2.07 -15.78
C HIS A 41 5.05 0.70 -15.13
N ILE A 42 6.21 0.06 -15.05
CA ILE A 42 6.35 -1.25 -14.42
C ILE A 42 7.31 -1.15 -13.24
N LEU A 43 6.94 -1.78 -12.12
CA LEU A 43 7.80 -2.08 -10.98
C LEU A 43 8.03 -3.58 -10.94
N PHE A 44 9.29 -4.00 -11.11
CA PHE A 44 9.72 -5.38 -10.93
C PHE A 44 10.19 -5.57 -9.49
N ALA A 45 9.61 -6.56 -8.81
CA ALA A 45 10.00 -6.96 -7.47
C ALA A 45 10.45 -8.43 -7.48
N SER A 46 11.52 -8.72 -6.75
CA SER A 46 12.00 -10.09 -6.56
C SER A 46 12.90 -10.15 -5.32
N GLN A 47 12.85 -11.29 -4.63
CA GLN A 47 13.79 -11.59 -3.54
C GLN A 47 15.20 -11.89 -4.06
N THR A 48 15.32 -12.41 -5.29
CA THR A 48 16.59 -12.86 -5.86
C THR A 48 16.72 -12.44 -7.32
N LEU A 49 17.81 -11.76 -7.66
CA LEU A 49 18.05 -11.29 -9.02
C LEU A 49 19.01 -12.22 -9.75
N ASP A 50 18.55 -12.82 -10.85
CA ASP A 50 19.41 -13.49 -11.83
C ASP A 50 19.83 -12.49 -12.92
N VAL A 51 21.04 -11.94 -12.76
CA VAL A 51 21.62 -10.92 -13.64
C VAL A 51 21.63 -11.35 -15.11
N GLY A 52 21.75 -12.66 -15.40
CA GLY A 52 21.80 -13.15 -16.77
C GLY A 52 20.51 -12.89 -17.55
N ARG A 53 19.37 -13.05 -16.90
CA ARG A 53 18.04 -12.91 -17.53
C ARG A 53 17.51 -11.48 -17.54
N ILE A 54 18.06 -10.59 -16.70
CA ILE A 54 17.52 -9.24 -16.46
C ILE A 54 18.36 -8.17 -17.17
N LYS A 55 19.52 -8.52 -17.73
CA LYS A 55 20.53 -7.57 -18.25
C LYS A 55 20.00 -6.53 -19.24
N ASP A 56 19.06 -6.92 -20.11
CA ASP A 56 18.49 -5.98 -21.10
C ASP A 56 17.36 -5.13 -20.52
N ILE A 57 16.60 -5.67 -19.56
CA ILE A 57 15.58 -4.93 -18.79
C ILE A 57 16.26 -3.85 -17.92
N ASP A 58 17.38 -4.18 -17.27
CA ASP A 58 18.10 -3.30 -16.36
C ASP A 58 18.60 -2.00 -17.02
N LYS A 59 18.90 -2.03 -18.33
CA LYS A 59 19.28 -0.84 -19.10
C LYS A 59 18.15 0.17 -19.23
N ASN A 60 16.90 -0.30 -19.15
CA ASN A 60 15.69 0.50 -19.38
C ASN A 60 14.98 0.87 -18.06
N THR A 61 15.47 0.41 -16.91
CA THR A 61 14.93 0.79 -15.60
C THR A 61 15.50 2.13 -15.10
N SER A 62 14.61 3.05 -14.72
CA SER A 62 14.98 4.41 -14.34
C SER A 62 15.42 4.54 -12.88
N TYR A 63 14.85 3.74 -11.97
CA TYR A 63 15.15 3.77 -10.53
C TYR A 63 15.35 2.37 -9.99
N ARG A 64 16.03 2.25 -8.86
CA ARG A 64 16.22 0.98 -8.14
C ARG A 64 15.93 1.16 -6.66
N ILE A 65 15.30 0.16 -6.06
CA ILE A 65 15.01 0.12 -4.61
C ILE A 65 15.68 -1.14 -4.06
N GLY A 66 16.62 -0.96 -3.14
CA GLY A 66 17.29 -2.04 -2.44
C GLY A 66 16.87 -2.08 -0.98
N LEU A 67 16.14 -3.13 -0.59
CA LEU A 67 15.93 -3.48 0.83
C LEU A 67 17.11 -4.31 1.34
N LYS A 68 17.05 -4.81 2.57
CA LYS A 68 18.09 -5.68 3.12
C LYS A 68 18.31 -6.91 2.22
N VAL A 69 19.57 -7.14 1.85
CA VAL A 69 19.99 -8.27 1.02
C VAL A 69 20.94 -9.22 1.76
N ALA A 70 21.12 -10.41 1.21
CA ALA A 70 21.93 -11.48 1.80
C ALA A 70 23.45 -11.28 1.65
N SER A 71 23.93 -10.49 0.68
CA SER A 71 25.36 -10.28 0.46
C SER A 71 25.72 -8.88 -0.06
N PRO A 72 26.98 -8.42 0.17
CA PRO A 72 27.50 -7.18 -0.42
C PRO A 72 27.47 -7.18 -1.95
N SER A 73 27.66 -8.35 -2.58
CA SER A 73 27.62 -8.48 -4.05
C SER A 73 26.23 -8.19 -4.60
N VAL A 74 25.18 -8.72 -3.97
CA VAL A 74 23.79 -8.44 -4.37
C VAL A 74 23.46 -6.96 -4.14
N SER A 75 23.93 -6.38 -3.04
CA SER A 75 23.73 -4.94 -2.79
C SER A 75 24.35 -4.10 -3.91
N ARG A 76 25.60 -4.37 -4.29
CA ARG A 76 26.28 -3.65 -5.39
C ARG A 76 25.55 -3.81 -6.72
N GLN A 77 24.97 -4.98 -6.97
CA GLN A 77 24.19 -5.23 -8.19
C GLN A 77 22.90 -4.39 -8.23
N ILE A 78 22.23 -4.18 -7.09
CA ILE A 78 20.95 -3.45 -7.02
C ILE A 78 21.17 -1.94 -6.89
N ILE A 79 22.04 -1.50 -5.99
CA ILE A 79 22.17 -0.08 -5.64
C ILE A 79 23.55 0.51 -5.93
N GLY A 80 24.47 -0.26 -6.52
CA GLY A 80 25.83 0.19 -6.86
C GLY A 80 26.83 0.20 -5.69
N VAL A 81 26.35 0.10 -4.44
CA VAL A 81 27.15 0.09 -3.21
C VAL A 81 26.74 -1.08 -2.31
N GLU A 82 27.48 -1.34 -1.24
CA GLU A 82 27.20 -2.46 -0.31
C GLU A 82 26.23 -2.12 0.84
N ASP A 83 25.78 -0.87 0.94
CA ASP A 83 25.02 -0.35 2.07
C ASP A 83 23.73 -1.14 2.40
N ALA A 84 23.04 -1.71 1.39
CA ALA A 84 21.83 -2.48 1.63
C ALA A 84 22.09 -3.80 2.38
N TYR A 85 23.28 -4.38 2.24
CA TYR A 85 23.68 -5.55 3.02
C TYR A 85 23.84 -5.21 4.50
N HIS A 86 24.35 -4.00 4.80
CA HIS A 86 24.62 -3.52 6.15
C HIS A 86 23.37 -3.01 6.90
N ILE A 87 22.20 -3.03 6.27
CA ILE A 87 20.94 -2.78 6.99
C ILE A 87 20.82 -3.81 8.12
N GLU A 88 20.57 -3.35 9.34
CA GLU A 88 20.42 -4.22 10.50
C GLU A 88 19.22 -5.18 10.33
N SER A 89 19.39 -6.42 10.80
CA SER A 89 18.29 -7.39 10.85
C SER A 89 17.38 -7.08 12.04
N GLY A 90 16.08 -7.31 11.89
CA GLY A 90 15.13 -7.25 13.01
C GLY A 90 13.82 -6.58 12.66
N ARG A 91 12.86 -6.64 13.57
CA ARG A 91 11.54 -6.01 13.40
C ARG A 91 11.64 -4.49 13.32
N GLU A 92 12.50 -3.88 14.14
CA GLU A 92 12.73 -2.43 14.20
C GLU A 92 13.28 -1.83 12.89
N HIS A 93 13.96 -2.64 12.08
CA HIS A 93 14.58 -2.22 10.82
C HIS A 93 13.78 -2.65 9.58
N LYS A 94 12.59 -3.25 9.77
CA LYS A 94 11.69 -3.54 8.64
C LYS A 94 11.34 -2.25 7.89
N GLY A 95 11.32 -2.35 6.56
CA GLY A 95 11.05 -1.21 5.69
C GLY A 95 12.22 -0.25 5.49
N VAL A 96 13.38 -0.46 6.14
CA VAL A 96 14.60 0.30 5.84
C VAL A 96 15.17 -0.17 4.51
N GLY A 97 15.54 0.78 3.66
CA GLY A 97 16.10 0.50 2.34
C GLY A 97 16.80 1.72 1.75
N PHE A 98 17.24 1.56 0.51
CA PHE A 98 17.89 2.59 -0.28
C PHE A 98 17.17 2.76 -1.62
N LEU A 99 16.97 4.02 -2.02
CA LEU A 99 16.45 4.41 -3.32
C LEU A 99 17.59 4.99 -4.17
N VAL A 100 17.80 4.43 -5.36
CA VAL A 100 18.66 5.00 -6.39
C VAL A 100 17.74 5.63 -7.44
N PRO A 101 17.58 6.97 -7.47
CA PRO A 101 16.57 7.63 -8.29
C PRO A 101 16.91 7.65 -9.79
N ALA A 102 18.19 7.51 -10.14
CA ALA A 102 18.68 7.45 -11.51
C ALA A 102 19.99 6.63 -11.58
N PRO A 103 20.34 6.02 -12.72
CA PRO A 103 21.65 5.39 -12.89
C PRO A 103 22.80 6.34 -12.54
N GLY A 104 23.69 5.90 -11.65
CA GLY A 104 24.82 6.71 -11.17
C GLY A 104 24.50 7.71 -10.06
N ALA A 105 23.24 7.85 -9.65
CA ALA A 105 22.87 8.66 -8.49
C ALA A 105 23.31 8.00 -7.18
N GLN A 106 23.57 8.82 -6.17
CA GLN A 106 23.85 8.31 -4.82
C GLN A 106 22.59 7.68 -4.21
N PRO A 107 22.71 6.50 -3.57
CA PRO A 107 21.59 5.86 -2.88
C PRO A 107 21.08 6.71 -1.71
N ILE A 108 19.76 6.88 -1.64
CA ILE A 108 19.07 7.63 -0.60
C ILE A 108 18.47 6.64 0.38
N LYS A 109 18.95 6.65 1.63
CA LYS A 109 18.39 5.82 2.70
C LYS A 109 16.98 6.29 3.07
N PHE A 110 16.05 5.37 3.18
CA PHE A 110 14.68 5.64 3.59
C PHE A 110 14.16 4.56 4.54
N ARG A 111 13.00 4.82 5.17
CA ARG A 111 12.19 3.83 5.89
C ARG A 111 10.76 3.92 5.36
N SER A 112 10.21 2.81 4.87
CA SER A 112 8.83 2.74 4.40
C SER A 112 7.83 2.86 5.55
N THR A 113 6.63 3.35 5.26
CA THR A 113 5.51 3.31 6.18
C THR A 113 4.85 1.92 6.18
N TYR A 114 4.20 1.57 7.28
CA TYR A 114 3.50 0.29 7.45
C TYR A 114 1.99 0.54 7.47
N VAL A 115 1.26 -0.01 6.50
CA VAL A 115 -0.18 0.25 6.30
C VAL A 115 -1.10 -0.82 6.88
N ASP A 116 -0.53 -1.90 7.41
CA ASP A 116 -1.25 -2.98 8.08
C ASP A 116 -1.46 -2.71 9.59
N GLY A 117 -1.09 -1.52 10.07
CA GLY A 117 -1.33 -1.09 11.45
C GLY A 117 -2.81 -0.94 11.76
N ILE A 118 -3.16 -1.07 13.04
CA ILE A 118 -4.50 -0.80 13.53
C ILE A 118 -4.73 0.72 13.48
N TYR A 119 -5.81 1.13 12.82
CA TYR A 119 -6.30 2.48 12.85
C TYR A 119 -7.25 2.65 14.03
N GLU A 120 -6.90 3.56 14.93
CA GLU A 120 -7.78 4.03 16.00
C GLU A 120 -8.40 5.36 15.56
N PRO A 121 -9.74 5.43 15.39
CA PRO A 121 -10.38 6.67 14.99
C PRO A 121 -10.23 7.75 16.08
N PRO A 122 -10.06 9.03 15.70
CA PRO A 122 -10.03 10.12 16.67
C PRO A 122 -11.30 10.12 17.52
N ARG A 123 -11.13 10.16 18.85
CA ARG A 123 -12.25 10.37 19.78
C ARG A 123 -12.51 11.87 19.86
N VAL A 124 -13.75 12.28 19.67
CA VAL A 124 -14.17 13.65 19.98
C VAL A 124 -14.64 13.64 21.41
N ASP A 125 -13.79 14.09 22.33
CA ASP A 125 -14.21 14.32 23.72
C ASP A 125 -15.21 15.47 23.71
N LYS A 126 -16.49 15.17 23.98
CA LYS A 126 -17.51 16.19 24.18
C LYS A 126 -17.32 16.81 25.56
N SER A 127 -16.45 17.81 25.68
CA SER A 127 -16.41 18.64 26.88
C SER A 127 -17.62 19.59 26.89
N ILE A 128 -18.61 19.31 27.73
CA ILE A 128 -19.65 20.30 28.06
C ILE A 128 -19.10 21.15 29.20
N VAL A 129 -18.60 22.34 28.89
CA VAL A 129 -18.17 23.32 29.89
C VAL A 129 -19.40 24.06 30.41
N VAL A 130 -19.91 23.69 31.58
CA VAL A 130 -20.90 24.49 32.31
C VAL A 130 -20.15 25.35 33.33
N HIS A 131 -20.21 26.68 33.17
CA HIS A 131 -19.65 27.62 34.13
C HIS A 131 -20.54 27.72 35.37
N ALA A 132 -20.25 26.94 36.41
CA ALA A 132 -20.79 27.19 37.74
C ALA A 132 -19.93 28.26 38.45
N VAL A 133 -20.57 29.26 39.06
CA VAL A 133 -19.89 30.20 39.95
C VAL A 133 -19.62 29.46 41.27
N PRO A 134 -18.35 29.27 41.71
CA PRO A 134 -18.06 28.50 42.92
C PRO A 134 -18.70 29.16 44.15
N LYS A 135 -19.56 28.42 44.87
CA LYS A 135 -20.10 28.85 46.17
C LYS A 135 -19.47 28.02 47.29
N PRO A 136 -19.00 28.64 48.38
CA PRO A 136 -18.51 27.89 49.54
C PRO A 136 -19.61 27.01 50.13
N GLN A 137 -19.32 25.72 50.33
CA GLN A 137 -20.19 24.78 51.04
C GLN A 137 -19.46 24.15 52.23
N LEU A 138 -20.24 23.74 53.24
CA LEU A 138 -19.72 23.05 54.42
C LEU A 138 -19.28 21.64 54.04
N PHE A 139 -18.02 21.32 54.29
CA PHE A 139 -17.49 19.97 54.09
C PHE A 139 -18.01 19.05 55.19
N ASN A 140 -18.89 18.11 54.82
CA ASN A 140 -19.40 17.07 55.72
C ASN A 140 -18.84 15.70 55.31
N ALA A 141 -18.88 14.73 56.22
CA ALA A 141 -18.50 13.34 55.93
C ALA A 141 -19.67 12.50 55.35
N GLY A 142 -20.76 13.16 54.94
CA GLY A 142 -21.96 12.53 54.41
C GLY A 142 -21.98 12.54 52.89
N TRP A 143 -22.87 11.74 52.31
CA TRP A 143 -23.18 11.87 50.89
C TRP A 143 -23.87 13.21 50.64
N VAL A 144 -23.38 13.97 49.65
CA VAL A 144 -23.97 15.23 49.21
C VAL A 144 -24.42 15.03 47.77
N ASP A 145 -25.69 15.29 47.49
CA ASP A 145 -26.19 15.26 46.13
C ASP A 145 -25.53 16.38 45.31
N PRO A 146 -24.99 16.08 44.11
CA PRO A 146 -24.44 17.11 43.25
C PRO A 146 -25.51 18.16 42.93
N GLU A 147 -25.13 19.45 42.98
CA GLU A 147 -26.02 20.51 42.50
C GLU A 147 -26.39 20.23 41.02
N PRO A 148 -27.58 20.62 40.54
CA PRO A 148 -28.05 20.36 39.17
C PRO A 148 -27.07 20.83 38.07
N ASP A 149 -26.20 21.79 38.40
CA ASP A 149 -25.19 22.38 37.51
C ASP A 149 -23.78 21.80 37.73
N THR A 150 -23.65 20.69 38.47
CA THR A 150 -22.36 20.02 38.71
C THR A 150 -21.91 19.25 37.47
N VAL A 151 -20.69 19.52 36.99
CA VAL A 151 -20.07 18.77 35.90
C VAL A 151 -19.72 17.37 36.41
N ILE A 152 -20.53 16.38 36.06
CA ILE A 152 -20.10 14.99 36.04
C ILE A 152 -19.40 14.82 34.69
N VAL A 153 -18.09 14.56 34.69
CA VAL A 153 -17.42 14.09 33.48
C VAL A 153 -18.02 12.71 33.19
N ASP A 154 -18.96 12.68 32.26
CA ASP A 154 -19.42 11.42 31.69
C ASP A 154 -18.33 10.97 30.72
N ASP A 155 -17.40 10.14 31.20
CA ASP A 155 -16.40 9.45 30.37
C ASP A 155 -17.05 8.49 29.34
N GLY A 156 -18.39 8.44 29.27
CA GLY A 156 -19.12 7.40 28.56
C GLY A 156 -20.38 7.86 27.82
N ALA A 157 -20.41 9.07 27.24
CA ALA A 157 -21.49 9.42 26.32
C ALA A 157 -21.37 8.62 25.01
N ASP A 158 -21.89 7.38 24.97
CA ASP A 158 -22.19 6.51 23.82
C ASP A 158 -21.50 6.95 22.50
N VAL A 159 -20.18 7.03 22.51
CA VAL A 159 -19.43 7.13 21.26
C VAL A 159 -19.47 5.72 20.73
N GLU A 160 -20.16 5.50 19.63
CA GLU A 160 -20.15 4.23 18.93
C GLU A 160 -18.69 3.92 18.57
N VAL A 161 -18.02 3.17 19.45
CA VAL A 161 -16.61 2.83 19.30
C VAL A 161 -16.56 1.83 18.17
N LEU A 162 -16.28 2.33 16.97
CA LEU A 162 -16.02 1.46 15.83
C LEU A 162 -14.87 0.52 16.20
N PRO A 163 -14.99 -0.78 15.92
CA PRO A 163 -13.96 -1.74 16.26
C PRO A 163 -12.65 -1.33 15.59
N PRO A 164 -11.49 -1.61 16.22
CA PRO A 164 -10.20 -1.33 15.60
C PRO A 164 -10.08 -2.10 14.28
N ARG A 165 -9.81 -1.38 13.18
CA ARG A 165 -9.67 -1.96 11.84
C ARG A 165 -8.30 -1.62 11.28
N LYS A 166 -7.78 -2.46 10.39
CA LYS A 166 -6.52 -2.18 9.68
C LYS A 166 -6.65 -0.90 8.86
N LEU A 167 -5.64 -0.04 8.89
CA LEU A 167 -5.62 1.22 8.15
C LEU A 167 -5.93 1.01 6.65
N ILE A 168 -5.32 0.02 6.02
CA ILE A 168 -5.55 -0.30 4.60
C ILE A 168 -7.01 -0.66 4.30
N ALA A 169 -7.69 -1.38 5.20
CA ALA A 169 -9.10 -1.73 5.03
C ALA A 169 -10.00 -0.50 5.19
N THR A 170 -9.71 0.34 6.18
CA THR A 170 -10.45 1.59 6.40
C THR A 170 -10.36 2.53 5.21
N ILE A 171 -9.16 2.74 4.67
CA ILE A 171 -8.95 3.61 3.49
C ILE A 171 -9.56 2.97 2.24
N GLY A 172 -9.38 1.65 2.05
CA GLY A 172 -9.92 0.92 0.90
C GLY A 172 -11.45 1.04 0.79
N ASP A 173 -12.17 0.79 1.88
CA ASP A 173 -13.63 0.87 1.93
C ASP A 173 -14.11 2.30 1.61
N GLN A 174 -13.42 3.32 2.11
CA GLN A 174 -13.75 4.72 1.84
C GLN A 174 -13.52 5.08 0.37
N LEU A 175 -12.36 4.72 -0.19
CA LEU A 175 -11.97 5.07 -1.56
C LEU A 175 -12.75 4.29 -2.64
N ALA A 176 -13.26 3.09 -2.33
CA ALA A 176 -14.00 2.25 -3.29
C ALA A 176 -15.23 2.93 -3.90
N HIS A 177 -15.77 3.97 -3.24
CA HIS A 177 -16.95 4.71 -3.67
C HIS A 177 -16.64 5.94 -4.54
N TYR A 178 -15.37 6.24 -4.78
CA TYR A 178 -14.93 7.45 -5.48
C TYR A 178 -14.28 7.15 -6.84
N GLY A 179 -14.51 8.06 -7.79
CA GLY A 179 -13.82 8.06 -9.09
C GLY A 179 -14.41 7.11 -10.14
N PRO A 180 -13.87 7.17 -11.37
CA PRO A 180 -14.30 6.28 -12.45
C PRO A 180 -13.83 4.85 -12.19
N ARG A 181 -14.61 3.86 -12.65
CA ARG A 181 -14.18 2.47 -12.64
C ARG A 181 -13.03 2.27 -13.60
N ALA A 182 -11.98 1.57 -13.15
CA ALA A 182 -10.88 1.17 -14.00
C ALA A 182 -11.40 0.25 -15.13
N PRO A 183 -10.86 0.37 -16.35
CA PRO A 183 -11.18 -0.57 -17.42
C PRO A 183 -10.75 -1.98 -17.01
N GLN A 184 -11.58 -2.98 -17.33
CA GLN A 184 -11.28 -4.37 -17.03
C GLN A 184 -10.19 -4.88 -18.01
N LEU A 185 -8.95 -4.97 -17.51
CA LEU A 185 -7.82 -5.47 -18.28
C LEU A 185 -7.69 -6.99 -18.25
N TRP A 186 -8.16 -7.62 -17.16
CA TRP A 186 -8.11 -9.06 -16.95
C TRP A 186 -9.52 -9.59 -16.75
N LEU A 187 -9.94 -10.51 -17.62
CA LEU A 187 -11.17 -11.27 -17.45
C LEU A 187 -10.92 -12.44 -16.50
N PRO A 188 -11.92 -12.88 -15.73
CA PRO A 188 -11.81 -14.11 -14.96
C PRO A 188 -11.38 -15.27 -15.88
N PRO A 189 -10.47 -16.15 -15.43
CA PRO A 189 -10.12 -17.33 -16.20
C PRO A 189 -11.37 -18.14 -16.49
N LEU A 190 -11.43 -18.75 -17.68
CA LEU A 190 -12.58 -19.55 -18.09
C LEU A 190 -12.53 -20.92 -17.40
N GLU A 191 -12.94 -20.97 -16.14
CA GLU A 191 -13.00 -22.20 -15.35
C GLU A 191 -14.27 -23.01 -15.65
N THR A 192 -15.34 -22.31 -16.06
CA THR A 192 -16.65 -22.91 -16.31
C THR A 192 -16.96 -22.87 -17.80
N ALA A 193 -17.39 -24.01 -18.37
CA ALA A 193 -17.83 -24.06 -19.75
C ALA A 193 -19.08 -23.16 -19.95
N ILE A 194 -19.12 -22.41 -21.06
CA ILE A 194 -20.26 -21.58 -21.43
C ILE A 194 -21.21 -22.46 -22.27
N PRO A 195 -22.47 -22.67 -21.85
CA PRO A 195 -23.45 -23.41 -22.64
C PRO A 195 -23.69 -22.74 -23.99
N LEU A 196 -23.91 -23.56 -25.03
CA LEU A 196 -24.19 -23.05 -26.38
C LEU A 196 -25.43 -22.14 -26.42
N HIS A 197 -26.46 -22.46 -25.63
CA HIS A 197 -27.67 -21.67 -25.52
C HIS A 197 -27.37 -20.24 -25.03
N ASP A 198 -26.66 -20.09 -23.92
CA ASP A 198 -26.23 -18.80 -23.37
C ASP A 198 -25.39 -17.99 -24.35
N LEU A 199 -24.54 -18.66 -25.15
CA LEU A 199 -23.72 -18.02 -26.17
C LEU A 199 -24.60 -17.44 -27.31
N LEU A 200 -25.57 -18.24 -27.78
CA LEU A 200 -26.47 -17.83 -28.86
C LEU A 200 -27.35 -16.66 -28.43
N GLU A 201 -27.91 -16.70 -27.21
CA GLU A 201 -28.67 -15.59 -26.62
C GLU A 201 -27.84 -14.30 -26.55
N ARG A 202 -26.58 -14.38 -26.07
CA ARG A 202 -25.68 -13.21 -25.98
C ARG A 202 -25.29 -12.66 -27.35
N SER A 203 -25.22 -13.50 -28.37
CA SER A 203 -24.83 -13.11 -29.73
C SER A 203 -25.97 -12.46 -30.54
N GLY A 204 -27.21 -12.53 -30.05
CA GLY A 204 -28.39 -12.02 -30.77
C GLY A 204 -28.76 -12.86 -32.00
N VAL A 205 -28.31 -14.13 -32.05
CA VAL A 205 -28.56 -15.08 -33.16
C VAL A 205 -29.70 -16.04 -32.83
N GLY A 206 -30.44 -15.82 -31.73
CA GLY A 206 -31.56 -16.64 -31.28
C GLY A 206 -32.93 -16.02 -31.54
#